data_AF-A0A8J7W6U1-F1
#
_entry.id   AF-A0A8J7W6U1-F1
#
_cell.length_a   1.000
_cell.length_b   1.000
_cell.length_c   1.000
_cell.angle_alpha   90.00
_cell.angle_beta   90.00
_cell.angle_gamma   90.00
#
_symmetry.space_group_name_H-M   'P 1'
#
loop_
_entity.id
_entity.type
_entity.pdbx_description
1 polymer ?
#
loop_
_entity_poly.entity_id
_entity_poly.type
_entity_poly.pdbx_seq_one_letter_code
_entity_poly.pdbx_strand_id
1 'polypeptide(L)'
;MHRHLRLLLYGILTWLIPFGLSLPFYGSDGALRIDIFAFKSIMIISGAAAGTLLIFLYLRSLPKETAWITAGMTIGITWLLINQALDLLMMVGLFGVEPWEWFAGIGSRYLIIPMMALLAGASAELASGRTK
;
A
#
# COMPACT_ATOMS: atom_id res chain seq x y z
N MET A 1 -21.30 -5.39 -6.52
CA MET A 1 -20.59 -6.24 -5.53
C MET A 1 -19.08 -6.39 -5.81
N HIS A 2 -18.63 -6.60 -7.06
CA HIS A 2 -17.20 -6.84 -7.35
C HIS A 2 -16.23 -5.68 -7.04
N ARG A 3 -16.69 -4.41 -7.05
CA ARG A 3 -15.81 -3.24 -6.85
C ARG A 3 -15.26 -3.13 -5.43
N HIS A 4 -16.12 -3.21 -4.41
CA HIS A 4 -15.70 -3.10 -3.01
C HIS A 4 -14.81 -4.26 -2.59
N LEU A 5 -15.14 -5.48 -3.02
CA LEU A 5 -14.28 -6.64 -2.79
C LEU A 5 -12.90 -6.44 -3.42
N ARG A 6 -12.82 -5.96 -4.67
CA ARG A 6 -11.55 -5.66 -5.33
C ARG A 6 -10.76 -4.57 -4.62
N LEU A 7 -11.43 -3.53 -4.14
CA LEU A 7 -10.81 -2.47 -3.33
C LEU A 7 -10.14 -3.07 -2.09
N LEU A 8 -10.85 -3.92 -1.33
CA LEU A 8 -10.31 -4.54 -0.13
C LEU A 8 -9.16 -5.52 -0.45
N LEU A 9 -9.38 -6.43 -1.40
CA LEU A 9 -8.38 -7.43 -1.79
C LEU A 9 -7.09 -6.77 -2.30
N TYR A 10 -7.19 -5.73 -3.11
CA TYR A 10 -6.00 -5.03 -3.60
C TYR A 10 -5.27 -4.31 -2.46
N GLY A 11 -5.98 -3.71 -1.51
CA GLY A 11 -5.36 -3.12 -0.32
C GLY A 11 -4.65 -4.15 0.55
N ILE A 12 -5.18 -5.38 0.66
CA ILE A 12 -4.49 -6.48 1.34
C ILE A 12 -3.25 -6.90 0.55
N LEU A 13 -3.35 -7.00 -0.78
CA LEU A 13 -2.22 -7.38 -1.63
C LEU A 13 -1.06 -6.38 -1.58
N THR A 14 -1.31 -5.07 -1.41
CA THR A 14 -0.22 -4.10 -1.25
C THR A 14 0.61 -4.32 0.01
N TRP A 15 0.04 -4.96 1.03
CA TRP A 15 0.78 -5.38 2.23
C TRP A 15 1.37 -6.79 2.06
N LEU A 16 0.57 -7.73 1.54
CA LEU A 16 0.96 -9.14 1.45
C LEU A 16 2.12 -9.37 0.47
N ILE A 17 2.18 -8.64 -0.63
CA ILE A 17 3.27 -8.76 -1.61
C ILE A 17 4.63 -8.41 -0.99
N PRO A 18 4.86 -7.19 -0.44
CA PRO A 18 6.13 -6.89 0.22
C PRO A 18 6.38 -7.79 1.43
N PHE A 19 5.36 -8.14 2.21
CA PHE A 19 5.53 -9.09 3.32
C PHE A 19 6.02 -10.47 2.84
N GLY A 20 5.42 -11.04 1.79
CA GLY A 20 5.87 -12.31 1.20
C GLY A 20 7.27 -12.22 0.62
N LEU A 21 7.62 -11.10 -0.02
CA LEU A 21 8.97 -10.83 -0.50
C LEU A 21 9.99 -10.67 0.63
N SER A 22 9.56 -10.36 1.85
CA SER A 22 10.45 -10.22 3.00
C SER A 22 10.98 -11.57 3.50
N LEU A 23 10.20 -12.65 3.36
CA LEU A 23 10.47 -13.94 3.98
C LEU A 23 11.83 -14.56 3.59
N PRO A 24 12.27 -14.54 2.32
CA PRO A 24 13.57 -15.10 1.95
C PRO A 24 14.78 -14.39 2.57
N PHE A 25 14.60 -13.16 3.08
CA PHE A 25 15.67 -12.40 3.73
C PHE A 25 15.86 -12.77 5.21
N TYR A 26 14.99 -13.61 5.78
CA TYR A 26 15.12 -14.11 7.15
C TYR A 26 15.69 -15.52 7.19
N GLY A 27 16.55 -15.78 8.18
CA GLY A 27 17.07 -17.11 8.46
C GLY A 27 16.11 -17.99 9.26
N SER A 28 16.46 -19.28 9.36
CA SER A 28 15.74 -20.24 10.21
C SER A 28 15.82 -19.89 11.71
N ASP A 29 16.80 -19.08 12.08
CA ASP A 29 16.99 -18.48 13.40
C ASP A 29 16.17 -17.20 13.60
N GLY A 30 15.44 -16.74 12.58
CA GLY A 30 14.68 -15.49 12.59
C GLY A 30 15.55 -14.24 12.41
N ALA A 31 16.86 -14.38 12.15
CA ALA A 31 17.74 -13.24 11.94
C ALA A 31 17.64 -12.71 10.50
N LEU A 32 17.70 -11.39 10.33
CA LEU A 32 17.77 -10.77 9.02
C LEU A 32 19.15 -11.04 8.40
N ARG A 33 19.18 -11.56 7.18
CA ARG A 33 20.40 -12.00 6.47
C ARG A 33 21.04 -10.93 5.60
N ILE A 34 20.42 -9.76 5.50
CA ILE A 34 20.90 -8.62 4.72
C ILE A 34 20.95 -7.38 5.60
N ASP A 35 21.63 -6.34 5.10
CA ASP A 35 21.62 -5.04 5.76
C ASP A 35 20.17 -4.52 5.95
N ILE A 36 19.91 -3.90 7.10
CA ILE A 36 18.57 -3.42 7.47
C ILE A 36 18.09 -2.28 6.59
N PHE A 37 18.97 -1.42 6.09
CA PHE A 37 18.60 -0.32 5.19
C PHE A 37 18.33 -0.86 3.78
N ALA A 38 19.10 -1.84 3.32
CA ALA A 38 18.82 -2.57 2.09
C ALA A 38 17.45 -3.26 2.15
N PHE A 39 17.16 -3.96 3.24
CA PHE A 39 15.85 -4.59 3.47
C PHE A 39 14.71 -3.56 3.43
N LYS A 40 14.81 -2.48 4.20
CA LYS A 40 13.79 -1.42 4.22
C LYS A 40 13.58 -0.80 2.83
N SER A 41 14.64 -0.62 2.05
CA SER A 41 14.55 -0.09 0.69
C SER A 41 13.80 -1.05 -0.24
N ILE A 42 14.11 -2.35 -0.18
CA ILE A 42 13.38 -3.38 -0.95
C ILE A 42 11.91 -3.38 -0.59
N MET A 43 11.58 -3.27 0.69
CA MET A 43 10.20 -3.22 1.18
C MET A 43 9.43 -2.01 0.65
N ILE A 44 10.04 -0.82 0.67
CA ILE A 44 9.41 0.41 0.14
C ILE A 44 9.23 0.32 -1.38
N ILE A 45 10.26 -0.13 -2.12
CA ILE A 45 10.22 -0.24 -3.58
C ILE A 45 9.16 -1.26 -4.01
N SER A 46 9.13 -2.44 -3.39
CA SER A 46 8.15 -3.48 -3.71
C SER A 46 6.73 -3.05 -3.36
N GLY A 47 6.53 -2.41 -2.20
CA GLY A 47 5.23 -1.83 -1.82
C GLY A 47 4.78 -0.74 -2.79
N ALA A 48 5.67 0.16 -3.20
CA ALA A 48 5.37 1.21 -4.18
C ALA A 48 5.04 0.64 -5.56
N ALA A 49 5.78 -0.37 -6.02
CA ALA A 49 5.53 -1.05 -7.29
C ALA A 49 4.17 -1.77 -7.29
N ALA A 50 3.91 -2.58 -6.25
CA ALA A 50 2.63 -3.27 -6.08
C ALA A 50 1.46 -2.28 -5.95
N GLY A 51 1.62 -1.26 -5.11
CA GLY A 51 0.62 -0.20 -4.92
C GLY A 51 0.28 0.52 -6.21
N THR A 52 1.30 0.99 -6.94
CA THR A 52 1.10 1.70 -8.21
C THR A 52 0.37 0.83 -9.23
N LEU A 53 0.81 -0.43 -9.41
CA LEU A 53 0.17 -1.36 -10.33
C LEU A 53 -1.31 -1.62 -9.94
N LEU A 54 -1.58 -1.89 -8.66
CA LEU A 54 -2.93 -2.20 -8.20
C LEU A 54 -3.85 -0.97 -8.24
N ILE A 55 -3.35 0.23 -7.94
CA ILE A 55 -4.08 1.50 -8.11
C ILE A 55 -4.50 1.64 -9.57
N PHE A 56 -3.54 1.49 -10.49
CA PHE A 56 -3.80 1.55 -11.93
C PHE A 56 -4.86 0.54 -12.37
N LEU A 57 -4.70 -0.74 -11.99
CA LEU A 57 -5.63 -1.80 -12.35
C LEU A 57 -7.03 -1.56 -11.78
N TYR A 58 -7.13 -1.02 -10.56
CA TYR A 58 -8.41 -0.69 -9.95
C TYR A 58 -9.09 0.47 -10.69
N LEU A 59 -8.40 1.60 -10.88
CA LEU A 59 -8.93 2.78 -11.57
C LEU A 59 -9.33 2.46 -13.02
N ARG A 60 -8.51 1.70 -13.75
CA ARG A 60 -8.81 1.24 -15.11
C ARG A 60 -10.10 0.43 -15.20
N SER A 61 -10.49 -0.24 -14.11
CA SER A 61 -11.71 -1.04 -14.08
C SER A 61 -12.98 -0.26 -13.74
N LEU A 62 -12.86 1.04 -13.45
CA LEU A 62 -13.99 1.89 -13.12
C LEU A 62 -14.66 2.45 -14.38
N PRO A 63 -15.97 2.74 -14.35
CA PRO A 63 -16.67 3.41 -15.44
C PRO A 63 -16.05 4.77 -15.76
N LYS A 64 -16.16 5.21 -17.02
CA LYS A 64 -15.61 6.50 -17.47
C LYS A 64 -16.21 7.69 -16.73
N GLU A 65 -17.43 7.52 -16.21
CA GLU A 65 -18.19 8.55 -15.53
C GLU A 65 -17.78 8.76 -14.07
N THR A 66 -16.84 7.95 -13.57
CA THR A 66 -16.33 8.01 -12.20
C THR A 66 -15.80 9.40 -11.84
N ALA A 67 -16.10 9.87 -10.62
CA ALA A 67 -15.39 10.99 -10.01
C ALA A 67 -13.98 10.54 -9.60
N TRP A 68 -12.97 10.87 -10.40
CA TRP A 68 -11.65 10.23 -10.30
C TRP A 68 -10.88 10.65 -9.06
N ILE A 69 -10.98 11.92 -8.65
CA ILE A 69 -10.40 12.42 -7.40
C ILE A 69 -10.96 11.67 -6.19
N THR A 70 -12.29 11.52 -6.13
CA THR A 70 -12.95 10.77 -5.05
C THR A 70 -12.57 9.29 -5.05
N ALA A 71 -12.42 8.68 -6.22
CA ALA A 71 -11.93 7.31 -6.35
C ALA A 71 -10.50 7.17 -5.81
N GLY A 72 -9.60 8.10 -6.16
CA GLY A 72 -8.24 8.16 -5.64
C GLY A 72 -8.18 8.31 -4.11
N MET A 73 -8.95 9.24 -3.54
CA MET A 73 -9.06 9.41 -2.09
C MET A 73 -9.59 8.15 -1.39
N THR A 74 -10.61 7.52 -1.97
CA THR A 74 -11.20 6.28 -1.43
C THR A 74 -10.17 5.16 -1.38
N ILE A 75 -9.39 4.97 -2.44
CA ILE A 75 -8.29 4.00 -2.48
C ILE A 75 -7.25 4.35 -1.42
N GLY A 76 -6.77 5.59 -1.42
CA GLY A 76 -5.74 6.07 -0.52
C GLY A 76 -6.05 5.84 0.95
N ILE A 77 -7.23 6.27 1.41
CA ILE A 77 -7.65 6.11 2.81
C ILE A 77 -7.86 4.64 3.15
N THR A 78 -8.59 3.90 2.29
CA THR A 78 -8.92 2.50 2.58
C THR A 78 -7.65 1.66 2.68
N TRP A 79 -6.72 1.83 1.75
CA TRP A 79 -5.50 1.02 1.71
C TRP A 79 -4.51 1.43 2.79
N LEU A 80 -4.41 2.73 3.12
CA LEU A 80 -3.66 3.19 4.29
C LEU A 80 -4.12 2.49 5.56
N LEU A 81 -5.45 2.45 5.80
CA LEU A 81 -6.02 1.81 6.98
C LEU A 81 -5.79 0.30 6.99
N ILE A 82 -5.99 -0.39 5.86
CA ILE A 82 -5.74 -1.82 5.74
C ILE A 82 -4.27 -2.14 6.05
N ASN A 83 -3.34 -1.41 5.43
CA ASN A 83 -1.91 -1.69 5.56
C ASN A 83 -1.43 -1.40 6.98
N GLN A 84 -1.84 -0.28 7.58
CA GLN A 84 -1.51 0.00 8.97
C GLN A 84 -2.13 -1.03 9.93
N ALA A 85 -3.38 -1.45 9.72
CA ALA A 85 -4.02 -2.43 10.59
C ALA A 85 -3.33 -3.80 10.54
N LEU A 86 -3.01 -4.29 9.34
CA LEU A 86 -2.29 -5.55 9.16
C LEU A 86 -0.87 -5.48 9.74
N ASP A 87 -0.18 -4.37 9.50
CA ASP A 87 1.20 -4.22 9.97
C ASP A 87 1.28 -4.01 11.49
N LEU A 88 0.35 -3.27 12.09
CA LEU A 88 0.22 -3.18 13.55
C LEU A 88 -0.06 -4.54 14.18
N LEU A 89 -0.98 -5.32 13.60
CA LEU A 89 -1.29 -6.66 14.09
C LEU A 89 -0.04 -7.55 14.10
N MET A 90 0.78 -7.49 13.05
CA MET A 90 1.96 -8.31 12.91
C MET A 90 3.15 -7.76 13.72
N MET A 91 3.53 -6.50 13.52
CA MET A 91 4.74 -5.93 14.11
C MET A 91 4.58 -5.66 15.60
N VAL A 92 3.47 -5.02 16.00
CA VAL A 92 3.24 -4.68 17.40
C VAL A 92 2.58 -5.86 18.13
N GLY A 93 1.54 -6.44 17.55
CA GLY A 93 0.77 -7.51 18.19
C GLY A 93 1.51 -8.83 18.29
N LEU A 94 2.17 -9.28 17.22
CA LEU A 94 2.82 -10.60 17.17
C LEU A 94 4.33 -10.52 17.45
N PHE A 95 5.03 -9.52 16.91
CA PHE A 95 6.49 -9.40 17.06
C PHE A 95 6.93 -8.49 18.21
N GLY A 96 6.00 -7.83 18.89
CA GLY A 96 6.28 -7.03 20.09
C GLY A 96 7.12 -5.78 19.83
N VAL A 97 7.13 -5.26 18.60
CA VAL A 97 7.78 -3.98 18.27
C VAL A 97 7.06 -2.85 19.01
N GLU A 98 7.82 -1.94 19.60
CA GLU A 98 7.25 -0.78 20.30
C GLU A 98 6.49 0.13 19.30
N PRO A 99 5.29 0.64 19.63
CA PRO A 99 4.46 1.40 18.69
C PRO A 99 5.12 2.61 18.04
N TRP A 100 5.92 3.38 18.77
CA TRP A 100 6.64 4.53 18.23
C TRP A 100 7.79 4.11 17.31
N GLU A 101 8.56 3.09 17.68
CA GLU A 101 9.58 2.47 16.80
C GLU A 101 8.96 1.94 15.50
N TRP A 102 7.80 1.29 15.58
CA TRP A 102 7.03 0.89 14.42
C TRP A 102 6.62 2.08 13.57
N PHE A 103 6.08 3.15 14.16
CA PHE A 103 5.60 4.30 13.42
C PHE A 103 6.73 5.03 12.68
N ALA A 104 7.83 5.33 13.38
CA ALA A 104 9.01 5.97 12.79
C ALA A 104 9.71 5.03 11.78
N GLY A 105 9.69 3.73 12.06
CA GLY A 105 10.38 2.72 11.29
C GLY A 105 9.62 2.21 10.08
N ILE A 106 8.28 2.20 10.08
CA ILE A 106 7.44 1.57 9.04
C ILE A 106 6.14 2.36 8.84
N GLY A 107 5.38 2.62 9.92
CA GLY A 107 4.01 3.15 9.85
C GLY A 107 3.87 4.43 9.03
N SER A 108 4.77 5.39 9.23
CA SER A 108 4.81 6.66 8.49
C SER A 108 5.00 6.50 6.99
N ARG A 109 5.62 5.40 6.53
CA ARG A 109 5.90 5.15 5.11
C ARG A 109 4.66 4.76 4.34
N TYR A 110 3.62 4.25 5.00
CA TYR A 110 2.35 3.97 4.34
C TYR A 110 1.65 5.24 3.83
N LEU A 111 2.06 6.44 4.26
CA LEU A 111 1.58 7.70 3.70
C LEU A 111 1.89 7.86 2.19
N ILE A 112 2.82 7.07 1.64
CA ILE A 112 3.04 7.00 0.20
C ILE A 112 1.78 6.52 -0.55
N ILE A 113 0.96 5.65 0.05
CA ILE A 113 -0.25 5.08 -0.55
C ILE A 113 -1.27 6.17 -0.92
N PRO A 114 -1.75 7.03 0.01
CA PRO A 114 -2.69 8.09 -0.34
C PRO A 114 -2.11 9.12 -1.30
N MET A 115 -0.80 9.41 -1.23
CA MET A 115 -0.14 10.31 -2.18
C MET A 115 -0.21 9.76 -3.62
N MET A 116 0.18 8.49 -3.81
CA MET A 116 0.11 7.83 -5.12
C MET A 116 -1.34 7.70 -5.63
N ALA A 117 -2.27 7.32 -4.76
CA ALA A 117 -3.67 7.12 -5.14
C ALA A 117 -4.36 8.43 -5.52
N LEU A 118 -4.09 9.52 -4.78
CA LEU A 118 -4.61 10.84 -5.11
C LEU A 118 -4.03 11.35 -6.43
N LEU A 119 -2.72 11.21 -6.63
CA LEU A 119 -2.08 11.59 -7.89
C LEU A 119 -2.68 10.81 -9.07
N ALA A 120 -2.84 9.49 -8.95
CA ALA A 120 -3.43 8.67 -10.01
C ALA A 120 -4.89 9.07 -10.32
N GLY A 121 -5.68 9.37 -9.28
CA GLY A 121 -7.03 9.91 -9.43
C GLY A 121 -7.04 11.26 -10.15
N ALA A 122 -6.12 12.16 -9.80
CA ALA A 122 -5.97 13.45 -10.46
C ALA A 122 -5.53 13.33 -11.91
N SER A 123 -4.57 12.46 -12.21
CA SER A 123 -4.14 12.18 -13.59
C SER A 123 -5.28 11.61 -14.43
N ALA A 124 -6.12 10.74 -13.87
CA ALA A 124 -7.30 10.21 -14.55
C ALA A 124 -8.37 11.29 -14.80
N GLU A 125 -8.58 12.21 -13.86
CA GLU A 125 -9.48 13.36 -14.03
C GLU A 125 -9.02 14.24 -15.21
N LEU A 126 -7.74 14.60 -15.25
CA LEU A 126 -7.14 15.38 -16.34
C LEU A 126 -7.30 14.68 -17.69
N ALA A 127 -7.01 13.37 -17.75
CA ALA A 127 -7.13 12.59 -18.97
C ALA A 127 -8.58 12.42 -19.46
N SER A 128 -9.57 12.56 -18.57
CA SER A 128 -10.99 12.44 -18.92
C SER A 128 -11.57 13.68 -19.61
N GLY A 129 -10.82 14.78 -19.71
CA GLY A 129 -11.26 16.04 -20.31
C GLY A 129 -12.31 16.79 -19.47
N ARG A 130 -12.47 16.41 -18.19
CA ARG A 130 -13.43 17.00 -17.23
C ARG A 130 -12.86 18.18 -16.44
N THR A 131 -11.67 18.66 -16.82
CA THR A 131 -11.13 19.91 -16.30
C THR A 131 -12.12 21.03 -16.57
N LYS A 132 -12.56 21.70 -15.50
CA LYS A 132 -13.37 22.92 -15.57
C LYS A 132 -12.81 23.93 -16.55
#